data_AF-A0A7C5CTU0-F1
#
_entry.id   AF-A0A7C5CTU0-F1
#
_cell.length_a   1.000
_cell.length_b   1.000
_cell.length_c   1.000
_cell.angle_alpha   90.00
_cell.angle_beta   90.00
_cell.angle_gamma   90.00
#
_symmetry.space_group_name_H-M   'P 1'
#
loop_
_entity.id
_entity.type
_entity.pdbx_description
1 polymer ?
#
loop_
_entity_poly.entity_id
_entity_poly.type
_entity_poly.pdbx_seq_one_letter_code
_entity_poly.pdbx_strand_id
1 'polypeptide(L)'
;MKRYNMRIAGVGGQGVVTSAHILGNAMSAAGKYASLVPFFGSEKRMAPVEAYVRASDQPIYEVGEVVYPNVIMIYHPQVIT
;
A
#
# COMPACT_ATOMS: atom_id res chain seq x y z
N MET A 1 8.55 18.95 -4.96
CA MET A 1 7.27 18.40 -4.44
C MET A 1 7.57 17.06 -3.80
N LYS A 2 7.19 16.82 -2.53
CA LYS A 2 7.50 15.58 -1.82
C LYS A 2 6.26 14.68 -1.80
N ARG A 3 6.32 13.58 -2.56
CA ARG A 3 5.26 12.56 -2.62
C ARG A 3 5.91 11.21 -2.35
N TYR A 4 5.24 10.41 -1.53
CA TYR A 4 5.63 9.04 -1.22
C TYR A 4 4.58 8.10 -1.79
N ASN A 5 4.97 7.29 -2.75
CA ASN A 5 4.19 6.19 -3.27
C ASN A 5 4.79 4.89 -2.72
N MET A 6 3.98 4.07 -2.05
CA MET A 6 4.44 2.88 -1.35
C MET A 6 3.61 1.68 -1.80
N ARG A 7 4.28 0.55 -2.01
CA ARG A 7 3.65 -0.75 -2.31
C ARG A 7 4.00 -1.74 -1.21
N ILE A 8 3.00 -2.38 -0.64
CA ILE A 8 3.13 -3.46 0.34
C ILE A 8 2.56 -4.71 -0.32
N ALA A 9 3.34 -5.78 -0.39
CA ALA A 9 2.91 -7.03 -0.99
C ALA A 9 3.17 -8.20 -0.03
N GLY A 10 2.26 -9.17 0.00
CA GLY A 10 2.37 -10.38 0.80
C GLY A 10 1.27 -11.37 0.46
N VAL A 11 1.00 -12.30 1.36
CA VAL A 11 -0.12 -13.25 1.22
C VAL A 11 -1.20 -12.99 2.26
N GLY A 12 -2.42 -13.47 2.01
CA GLY A 12 -3.55 -13.34 2.93
C GLY A 12 -3.20 -13.78 4.36
N GLY A 13 -3.57 -12.95 5.34
CA GLY A 13 -3.31 -13.20 6.77
C GLY A 13 -2.01 -12.59 7.33
N GLN A 14 -1.15 -12.00 6.50
CA GLN A 14 0.12 -11.40 6.97
C GLN A 14 0.04 -9.93 7.38
N GLY A 15 -1.15 -9.31 7.34
CA GLY A 15 -1.31 -7.92 7.76
C GLY A 15 -0.91 -6.86 6.74
N VAL A 16 -0.77 -7.20 5.45
CA VAL A 16 -0.47 -6.25 4.35
C VAL A 16 -1.40 -5.01 4.37
N VAL A 17 -2.71 -5.26 4.44
CA VAL A 17 -3.74 -4.20 4.45
C VAL A 17 -3.73 -3.44 5.78
N THR A 18 -3.52 -4.14 6.90
CA THR A 18 -3.41 -3.53 8.23
C THR A 18 -2.23 -2.55 8.28
N SER A 19 -1.07 -2.94 7.78
CA SER A 19 0.11 -2.07 7.69
C SER A 19 -0.15 -0.85 6.81
N ALA A 20 -0.85 -1.02 5.69
CA ALA A 20 -1.24 0.11 4.82
C ALA A 20 -2.17 1.10 5.54
N HIS A 21 -3.15 0.61 6.30
CA HIS A 21 -4.00 1.46 7.13
C HIS A 21 -3.21 2.20 8.21
N ILE A 22 -2.30 1.52 8.92
CA ILE A 22 -1.45 2.16 9.94
C ILE A 22 -0.62 3.28 9.31
N LEU A 23 0.04 3.02 8.18
CA LEU A 23 0.84 4.01 7.47
C LEU A 23 0.00 5.18 6.93
N GLY A 24 -1.13 4.89 6.29
CA GLY A 24 -2.04 5.93 5.78
C GLY A 24 -2.56 6.83 6.90
N ASN A 25 -2.97 6.25 8.03
CA ASN A 25 -3.43 6.99 9.20
C ASN A 25 -2.31 7.82 9.83
N ALA A 26 -1.10 7.27 9.94
CA ALA A 26 0.06 8.01 10.45
C ALA A 26 0.41 9.21 9.56
N MET A 27 0.34 9.06 8.23
CA MET A 27 0.59 10.15 7.28
C MET A 27 -0.50 11.23 7.36
N SER A 28 -1.77 10.83 7.50
CA SER A 28 -2.88 11.75 7.72
C SER A 28 -2.72 12.52 9.04
N ALA A 29 -2.38 11.83 10.13
CA ALA A 29 -2.10 12.45 11.43
C ALA A 29 -0.89 13.41 11.40
N ALA A 30 0.05 13.18 10.48
CA ALA A 30 1.17 14.08 10.21
C ALA A 30 0.80 15.27 9.28
N GLY A 31 -0.49 15.50 9.01
CA GLY A 31 -0.97 16.62 8.20
C GLY A 31 -0.79 16.45 6.69
N LYS A 32 -0.53 15.23 6.20
CA LYS A 32 -0.41 14.93 4.77
C LYS A 32 -1.75 14.52 4.18
N TYR A 33 -1.94 14.76 2.89
CA TYR A 33 -2.96 14.07 2.12
C TYR A 33 -2.51 12.62 1.94
N ALA A 34 -3.31 11.68 2.43
CA ALA A 34 -3.02 10.25 2.34
C ALA A 34 -4.14 9.52 1.60
N SER A 35 -3.79 8.58 0.74
CA SER A 35 -4.73 7.62 0.17
C SER A 35 -4.22 6.20 0.31
N LEU A 36 -5.15 5.26 0.51
CA LEU A 36 -4.83 3.84 0.48
C LEU A 36 -5.76 3.10 -0.48
N VAL A 37 -5.21 2.06 -1.11
CA VAL A 37 -5.98 1.17 -2.00
C VAL A 37 -5.47 -0.26 -1.79
N PRO A 38 -6.29 -1.18 -1.26
CA PRO A 38 -5.96 -2.59 -1.21
C PRO A 38 -6.29 -3.30 -2.52
N PHE A 39 -5.57 -4.38 -2.82
CA PHE A 39 -5.83 -5.30 -3.92
C PHE A 39 -5.71 -6.74 -3.42
N PHE A 40 -6.65 -7.60 -3.85
CA PHE A 40 -6.75 -8.98 -3.40
C PHE A 40 -6.74 -9.92 -4.60
N GLY A 41 -5.88 -10.93 -4.57
CA GLY A 41 -5.90 -12.05 -5.50
C GLY A 41 -7.19 -12.87 -5.39
N SER A 42 -7.44 -13.70 -6.40
CA SER A 42 -8.67 -14.51 -6.50
C SER A 42 -8.56 -15.88 -5.82
N GLU A 43 -7.38 -16.24 -5.31
CA GLU A 43 -7.08 -17.54 -4.73
C GLU A 43 -7.77 -17.74 -3.37
N LYS A 44 -8.14 -18.99 -3.06
CA LYS A 44 -8.84 -19.31 -1.80
C LYS A 44 -7.92 -19.41 -0.58
N ARG A 45 -6.63 -19.65 -0.78
CA ARG A 45 -5.61 -19.79 0.28
C ARG A 45 -4.33 -19.12 -0.21
N MET A 46 -3.63 -18.45 0.70
CA MET A 46 -2.37 -17.77 0.37
C MET A 46 -2.51 -16.82 -0.83
N ALA A 47 -3.69 -16.21 -0.99
CA ALA A 47 -3.92 -15.25 -2.06
C ALA A 47 -2.89 -14.13 -1.97
N PRO A 48 -2.25 -13.75 -3.09
CA PRO A 48 -1.48 -12.52 -3.15
C PRO A 48 -2.34 -11.35 -2.70
N VAL A 49 -1.79 -10.55 -1.81
CA VAL A 49 -2.41 -9.32 -1.33
C VAL A 49 -1.43 -8.21 -1.56
N GLU A 50 -1.90 -7.14 -2.18
CA GLU A 50 -1.16 -5.89 -2.27
C GLU A 50 -1.95 -4.78 -1.59
N ALA A 51 -1.22 -3.78 -1.11
CA ALA A 51 -1.80 -2.54 -0.66
C ALA A 51 -0.89 -1.38 -1.06
N TYR A 52 -1.52 -0.32 -1.57
CA TYR A 52 -0.83 0.87 -2.01
C TYR A 52 -1.14 2.00 -1.05
N VAL A 53 -0.10 2.73 -0.64
CA VAL A 53 -0.24 3.93 0.19
C VAL A 53 0.41 5.09 -0.54
N ARG A 54 -0.30 6.21 -0.63
CA ARG A 54 0.22 7.47 -1.15
C ARG A 54 0.17 8.51 -0.05
N ALA A 55 1.21 9.33 0.07
CA ALA A 55 1.23 10.48 0.96
C ALA A 55 1.86 11.69 0.27
N SER A 56 1.26 12.86 0.42
CA SER A 56 1.65 14.08 -0.30
C SER A 56 1.34 15.34 0.51
N ASP A 57 2.09 16.41 0.25
CA ASP A 57 1.79 17.77 0.72
C ASP A 57 0.65 18.46 -0.06
N GLN A 58 0.07 17.78 -1.04
CA GLN A 58 -1.01 18.26 -1.91
C GLN A 58 -2.08 17.18 -2.07
N PRO A 59 -3.34 17.54 -2.39
CA PRO A 59 -4.42 16.58 -2.62
C PRO A 59 -4.04 15.46 -3.60
N ILE A 60 -4.53 14.25 -3.31
CA ILE A 60 -4.30 13.04 -4.11
C ILE A 60 -5.64 12.63 -4.71
N TYR A 61 -5.72 12.59 -6.03
CA TYR A 61 -6.94 12.20 -6.76
C TYR A 61 -6.81 10.84 -7.44
N GLU A 62 -5.61 10.27 -7.52
CA GLU A 62 -5.41 8.97 -8.16
C GLU A 62 -5.95 7.83 -7.29
N VAL A 63 -6.68 6.93 -7.95
CA VAL A 63 -7.20 5.68 -7.39
C VAL A 63 -6.58 4.53 -8.17
N GLY A 64 -6.26 3.43 -7.48
CA GLY A 64 -5.68 2.23 -8.08
C GLY A 64 -4.21 2.02 -7.75
N GLU A 65 -3.56 1.21 -8.57
CA GLU A 65 -2.20 0.70 -8.37
C GLU A 65 -1.13 1.80 -8.35
N VAL A 66 -0.11 1.62 -7.51
CA VAL A 66 1.14 2.39 -7.57
C VAL A 66 2.12 1.67 -8.50
N VAL A 67 2.22 2.15 -9.74
CA VAL A 67 3.12 1.59 -10.77
C VAL A 67 4.59 1.88 -10.47
N TYR A 68 4.89 3.06 -9.93
CA TYR A 68 6.26 3.51 -9.62
C TYR A 68 6.41 3.82 -8.13
N PRO A 69 6.60 2.81 -7.27
CA PRO A 69 6.77 3.00 -5.83
C PRO A 69 8.16 3.56 -5.49
N ASN A 70 8.21 4.45 -4.49
CA ASN A 70 9.45 4.87 -3.84
C ASN A 70 9.90 3.86 -2.76
N VAL A 71 8.95 3.14 -2.18
CA VAL A 71 9.19 2.13 -1.14
C VAL A 71 8.39 0.88 -1.48
N ILE A 72 9.06 -0.27 -1.44
CA ILE A 72 8.45 -1.59 -1.58
C ILE A 72 8.67 -2.34 -0.27
N MET A 73 7.61 -2.89 0.28
CA MET A 73 7.62 -3.76 1.45
C MET A 73 7.11 -5.14 1.06
N ILE A 74 7.91 -6.17 1.27
CA ILE A 74 7.59 -7.56 0.91
C ILE A 74 7.45 -8.40 2.18
N TYR A 75 6.27 -8.97 2.41
CA TYR A 75 5.95 -9.77 3.60
C TYR A 75 6.03 -11.27 3.31
N HIS A 76 6.07 -11.66 2.04
CA HIS A 76 6.22 -13.06 1.62
C HIS A 76 7.05 -13.18 0.33
N PRO A 77 7.95 -14.16 0.20
CA PRO A 77 8.76 -14.31 -1.01
C PRO A 77 7.98 -14.67 -2.28
N GLN A 78 6.81 -15.31 -2.16
CA GLN A 78 5.96 -15.70 -3.31
C GLN A 78 5.47 -14.50 -4.15
N VAL A 79 5.43 -13.31 -3.57
CA VAL A 79 4.98 -12.09 -4.27
C VAL A 79 6.14 -11.25 -4.80
N ILE A 80 7.36 -11.79 -4.79
CA ILE A 80 8.49 -11.19 -5.48
C ILE A 80 8.39 -11.62 -6.95
N THR A 81 7.97 -10.69 -7.81
CA THR A 81 7.90 -10.84 -9.27
C THR A 81 8.88 -9.91 -9.95
#